data_AF-A0A7H8IXF5-F1
#
_entry.id   AF-A0A7H8IXF5-F1
#
_cell.length_a   1.000
_cell.length_b   1.000
_cell.length_c   1.000
_cell.angle_alpha   90.00
_cell.angle_beta   90.00
_cell.angle_gamma   90.00
#
_symmetry.space_group_name_H-M   'P 1'
#
loop_
_entity.id
_entity.type
_entity.pdbx_description
1 polymer ?
#
loop_
_entity_poly.entity_id
_entity_poly.type
_entity_poly.pdbx_seq_one_letter_code
_entity_poly.pdbx_strand_id
1 'polypeptide(L)' 'MPMRAPEEHAAADPSKDYCHHCAHEDGRMKSYEEVLTGFTGFLQHTQGLRDDVARQTATHMLAKQPAWSNR' A
#
# COMPACT_ATOMS: atom_id res chain seq x y z
N MET A 1 -5.56 -8.21 -3.98
CA MET A 1 -6.79 -7.45 -4.30
C MET A 1 -6.69 -7.07 -5.78
N PRO A 2 -7.59 -7.56 -6.66
CA PRO A 2 -7.54 -7.17 -8.06
C PRO A 2 -8.06 -5.74 -8.24
N MET A 3 -7.30 -4.89 -8.92
CA MET A 3 -7.77 -3.59 -9.42
C MET A 3 -8.66 -3.85 -10.64
N ARG A 4 -9.92 -3.44 -10.59
CA ARG A 4 -10.96 -3.69 -11.59
C ARG A 4 -11.45 -2.40 -12.24
N ALA A 5 -11.50 -1.32 -11.48
CA ALA A 5 -11.94 -0.02 -11.96
C ALA A 5 -10.71 0.88 -12.19
N PRO A 6 -10.69 1.75 -13.23
CA PRO A 6 -9.58 2.66 -13.48
C PRO A 6 -9.15 3.45 -12.25
N GLU A 7 -10.10 3.90 -11.44
CA GLU A 7 -9.90 4.71 -10.23
C GLU A 7 -9.14 3.96 -9.12
N GLU A 8 -9.12 2.62 -9.17
CA GLU A 8 -8.34 1.82 -8.23
C GLU A 8 -6.84 1.88 -8.55
N HIS A 9 -6.48 2.17 -9.80
CA HIS A 9 -5.09 2.36 -10.25
C HIS A 9 -4.57 3.75 -9.89
N ALA A 10 -3.24 3.86 -9.78
CA ALA A 10 -2.57 5.12 -9.56
C ALA A 10 -2.97 6.19 -10.59
N ALA A 11 -3.40 7.37 -10.12
CA ALA A 11 -3.89 8.46 -10.98
C ALA A 11 -5.00 8.07 -11.97
N ALA A 12 -5.83 7.09 -11.61
CA ALA A 12 -6.88 6.53 -12.47
C ALA A 12 -6.37 5.99 -13.83
N ASP A 13 -5.09 5.56 -13.89
CA ASP A 13 -4.41 5.10 -15.09
C ASP A 13 -4.28 3.56 -15.09
N PRO A 14 -5.08 2.84 -15.89
CA PRO A 14 -5.05 1.37 -15.95
C PRO A 14 -3.72 0.78 -16.44
N SER A 15 -2.84 1.59 -17.03
CA SER A 15 -1.51 1.12 -17.46
C SER A 15 -0.55 0.93 -16.29
N LYS A 16 -0.85 1.49 -15.11
CA LYS A 16 -0.04 1.34 -13.90
C LYS A 16 -0.38 0.06 -13.17
N ASP A 17 0.65 -0.65 -12.74
CA ASP A 17 0.59 -1.95 -12.07
C ASP A 17 0.45 -1.85 -10.54
N TYR A 18 0.24 -0.64 -10.01
CA TYR A 18 0.02 -0.34 -8.60
C TYR A 18 -1.23 0.52 -8.38
N CYS A 19 -1.82 0.37 -7.20
CA CYS A 19 -3.06 1.05 -6.84
C CYS A 19 -2.82 2.50 -6.39
N HIS A 20 -3.89 3.29 -6.37
CA HIS A 20 -3.86 4.69 -5.91
C HIS A 20 -3.33 4.87 -4.48
N HIS A 21 -3.50 3.89 -3.58
CA HIS A 21 -2.91 3.96 -2.24
C HIS A 21 -1.38 3.85 -2.25
N CYS A 22 -0.81 3.12 -3.21
CA CYS A 22 0.63 2.97 -3.40
C CYS A 22 1.26 4.16 -4.14
N ALA A 23 0.45 5.12 -4.58
CA ALA A 23 0.88 6.30 -5.31
C ALA A 23 0.74 7.59 -4.47
N HIS A 24 1.54 8.59 -4.81
CA HIS A 24 1.28 9.98 -4.48
C HIS A 24 0.14 10.54 -5.34
N GLU A 25 -0.35 11.73 -5.01
CA GLU A 25 -1.43 12.41 -5.75
C GLU A 25 -1.04 12.70 -7.21
N ASP A 26 0.24 12.89 -7.47
CA ASP A 26 0.79 13.04 -8.84
C ASP A 26 0.90 11.70 -9.59
N GLY A 27 0.49 10.60 -8.97
CA GLY A 27 0.51 9.27 -9.53
C GLY A 27 1.86 8.58 -9.53
N ARG A 28 2.92 9.18 -8.97
CA ARG A 28 4.21 8.49 -8.80
C ARG A 28 4.12 7.47 -7.67
N MET A 29 4.81 6.35 -7.82
CA MET A 29 4.89 5.32 -6.79
C MET A 29 5.60 5.86 -5.55
N LYS A 30 5.03 5.62 -4.37
CA LYS A 30 5.67 5.91 -3.08
C LYS A 30 6.90 5.02 -2.89
N SER A 31 7.78 5.38 -1.97
CA SER A 31 8.81 4.44 -1.49
C SER A 31 8.18 3.34 -0.63
N TYR A 32 8.88 2.22 -0.49
CA TYR A 32 8.44 1.12 0.38
C TYR A 32 8.31 1.58 1.84
N GLU A 33 9.25 2.40 2.33
CA GLU A 33 9.25 2.90 3.71
C GLU A 33 8.05 3.80 4.00
N GLU A 34 7.66 4.65 3.05
CA GLU A 34 6.47 5.51 3.15
C GLU A 34 5.20 4.68 3.24
N VAL A 35 5.05 3.68 2.36
CA VAL A 35 3.86 2.81 2.35
C VAL A 35 3.81 1.96 3.61
N LEU A 36 4.95 1.41 4.06
CA LEU A 36 5.02 0.65 5.30
C LEU A 36 4.61 1.50 6.50
N THR A 37 5.13 2.72 6.59
CA THR A 37 4.83 3.64 7.70
C THR A 37 3.35 4.03 7.70
N GLY A 38 2.81 4.44 6.54
CA GLY A 38 1.40 4.80 6.40
C GLY A 38 0.46 3.63 6.70
N PHE A 39 0.78 2.43 6.19
CA PHE A 39 -0.06 1.25 6.42
C PHE A 39 0.03 0.75 7.86
N THR A 40 1.20 0.85 8.50
CA THR A 40 1.36 0.59 9.94
C THR A 40 0.43 1.50 10.75
N GLY A 41 0.44 2.81 10.50
CA GLY A 41 -0.44 3.76 11.16
C GLY A 41 -1.93 3.48 10.91
N PHE A 42 -2.29 3.10 9.67
CA PHE A 42 -3.65 2.69 9.35
C PHE A 42 -4.10 1.46 10.16
N LEU A 43 -3.25 0.45 10.31
CA LEU A 43 -3.55 -0.75 11.10
C LEU A 43 -3.66 -0.44 12.60
N GLN A 44 -2.81 0.45 13.13
CA GLN A 44 -2.94 0.92 14.51
C GLN A 44 -4.30 1.59 14.73
N HIS A 45 -4.69 2.49 13.82
CA HIS A 45 -5.92 3.27 13.97
C HIS A 45 -7.19 2.42 13.78
N THR A 46 -7.19 1.51 12.80
CA THR A 46 -8.38 0.74 12.43
C THR A 46 -8.54 -0.56 13.19
N GLN A 47 -7.44 -1.20 13.58
CA GLN A 47 -7.45 -2.51 14.23
C GLN A 47 -6.93 -2.48 15.68
N GLY A 48 -6.49 -1.31 16.17
CA GLY A 48 -5.99 -1.17 17.54
C GLY A 48 -4.70 -1.95 17.80
N LEU A 49 -3.95 -2.29 16.74
CA LEU A 49 -2.70 -3.04 16.88
C LEU A 49 -1.63 -2.16 17.53
N ARG A 50 -0.79 -2.77 18.38
CA ARG A 50 0.44 -2.12 18.87
C ARG A 50 1.44 -1.94 17.75
N ASP A 51 2.35 -0.99 17.90
CA ASP A 51 3.29 -0.60 16.85
C ASP A 51 4.07 -1.76 16.22
N ASP A 52 4.67 -2.61 17.04
CA ASP A 52 5.44 -3.77 16.60
C ASP A 52 4.60 -4.77 15.79
N VAL A 53 3.39 -5.06 16.28
CA VAL A 53 2.44 -5.98 15.64
C VAL A 53 1.90 -5.37 14.34
N ALA A 54 1.58 -4.09 14.35
CA ALA A 54 1.09 -3.36 13.18
C ALA A 54 2.14 -3.32 12.08
N ARG A 55 3.42 -3.05 12.42
CA ARG A 55 4.52 -3.00 11.46
C ARG A 55 4.81 -4.36 10.86
N GLN A 56 4.82 -5.41 11.67
CA GLN A 56 4.99 -6.78 11.17
C GLN A 56 3.83 -7.20 10.26
N THR A 57 2.59 -6.88 10.66
CA THR A 57 1.39 -7.16 9.87
C THR A 57 1.41 -6.41 8.54
N ALA A 58 1.74 -5.11 8.55
CA ALA A 58 1.88 -4.30 7.35
C ALA A 58 2.93 -4.88 6.40
N THR A 59 4.11 -5.25 6.91
CA THR A 59 5.18 -5.89 6.13
C THR A 59 4.69 -7.18 5.46
N HIS A 60 4.04 -8.06 6.22
CA HIS A 60 3.52 -9.33 5.70
C HIS A 60 2.41 -9.15 4.65
N MET A 61 1.56 -8.14 4.82
CA MET A 61 0.50 -7.84 3.86
C MET A 61 1.03 -7.16 2.58
N LEU A 62 2.04 -6.30 2.69
CA LEU A 62 2.71 -5.69 1.55
C LEU A 62 3.45 -6.72 0.72
N ALA A 63 4.14 -7.69 1.34
CA ALA A 63 4.82 -8.78 0.62
C ALA A 63 3.87 -9.62 -0.27
N LYS A 64 2.56 -9.60 -0.01
CA LYS A 64 1.54 -10.27 -0.82
C LYS A 64 1.02 -9.42 -1.98
N GLN A 65 1.41 -8.15 -2.07
CA GLN A 65 1.04 -7.27 -3.18
C GLN A 65 2.11 -7.37 -4.29
N PRO A 66 1.71 -7.51 -5.57
CA PRO A 66 2.67 -7.59 -6.69
C PRO A 66 3.65 -6.42 -6.73
N ALA A 67 3.19 -5.20 -6.41
CA ALA A 67 4.00 -4.00 -6.38
C ALA A 67 5.17 -4.03 -5.36
N TRP A 68 5.09 -4.90 -4.35
CA TRP A 68 6.02 -4.95 -3.22
C TRP A 68 6.60 -6.34 -2.94
N SER A 69 6.29 -7.36 -3.75
CA SER A 69 6.68 -8.75 -3.46
C SER A 69 8.19 -9.01 -3.50
N ASN A 70 8.96 -8.10 -4.11
CA ASN A 70 10.42 -8.20 -4.25
C ASN A 70 11.16 -7.17 -3.35
N ARG A 71 10.54 -6.72 -2.25
CA ARG A 71 11.13 -5.78 -1.29
C ARG A 71 11.50 -6.46 0.01
#